data_AF-A0A9E2PP89-F1
#
_entry.id   AF-A0A9E2PP89-F1
#
_cell.length_a   1.000
_cell.length_b   1.000
_cell.length_c   1.000
_cell.angle_alpha   90.00
_cell.angle_beta   90.00
_cell.angle_gamma   90.00
#
_symmetry.space_group_name_H-M   'P 1'
#
loop_
_entity.id
_entity.type
_entity.pdbx_description
1 polymer ?
#
loop_
_entity_poly.entity_id
_entity_poly.type
_entity_poly.pdbx_seq_one_letter_code
_entity_poly.pdbx_strand_id
1 'polypeptide(L)'
;MHRQAQFENLWASELYCPTCRKLQPVRERLLLVLPHAELYDYRCTTCGLSLGSREVKAPVQTLVPSSSLPRPPACSAIRQPTDCGRAAPPAKPRGARRVTAY
;
A
#
# COMPACT_ATOMS: atom_id res chain seq x y z
N MET A 1 -16.24 -18.01 16.70
CA MET A 1 -14.88 -18.59 16.52
C MET A 1 -14.26 -18.06 15.22
N HIS A 2 -13.78 -16.82 15.17
CA HIS A 2 -13.20 -16.19 13.96
C HIS A 2 -11.66 -16.26 13.93
N ARG A 3 -11.08 -17.43 14.26
CA ARG A 3 -9.62 -17.59 14.41
C ARG A 3 -8.88 -17.80 13.08
N GLN A 4 -9.56 -18.25 12.04
CA GLN A 4 -8.93 -18.75 10.81
C GLN A 4 -8.46 -17.64 9.86
N ALA A 5 -9.24 -16.56 9.70
CA ALA A 5 -8.91 -15.47 8.77
C ALA A 5 -7.62 -14.70 9.13
N GLN A 6 -7.19 -14.74 10.40
CA GLN A 6 -6.00 -14.00 10.86
C GLN A 6 -4.68 -14.56 10.32
N PHE A 7 -4.66 -15.81 9.86
CA PHE A 7 -3.44 -16.50 9.41
C PHE A 7 -3.38 -16.75 7.91
N GLU A 8 -4.36 -16.26 7.15
CA GLU A 8 -4.45 -16.52 5.71
C GLU A 8 -3.35 -15.82 4.91
N ASN A 9 -2.85 -14.68 5.38
CA ASN A 9 -1.86 -13.87 4.69
C ASN A 9 -0.63 -13.66 5.57
N LEU A 10 0.27 -14.64 5.57
CA LEU A 10 1.57 -14.55 6.23
C LEU A 10 2.69 -14.36 5.19
N TRP A 11 3.67 -13.56 5.57
CA TRP A 11 4.88 -13.30 4.80
C TRP A 11 6.11 -13.56 5.69
N ALA A 12 7.24 -13.89 5.06
CA ALA A 12 8.48 -14.14 5.78
C ALA A 12 9.10 -12.80 6.22
N SER A 13 9.22 -12.57 7.54
CA SER A 13 9.90 -11.39 8.10
C SER A 13 11.40 -11.59 8.24
N GLU A 14 11.85 -12.82 8.47
CA GLU A 14 13.26 -13.19 8.63
C GLU A 14 13.59 -14.43 7.80
N LEU A 15 14.74 -14.41 7.12
CA LEU A 15 15.27 -15.55 6.38
C LEU A 15 16.77 -15.68 6.64
N TYR A 16 17.27 -16.91 6.52
CA TYR A 16 18.70 -17.16 6.58
C TYR A 16 19.39 -16.62 5.32
N CYS A 17 20.41 -15.77 5.52
CA CYS A 17 21.21 -15.26 4.42
C CYS A 17 22.57 -16.00 4.35
N PRO A 18 22.95 -16.59 3.21
CA PRO A 18 24.24 -17.28 3.06
C PRO A 18 25.44 -16.32 3.13
N THR A 19 25.27 -15.06 2.71
CA THR A 19 26.34 -14.04 2.75
C THR A 19 26.57 -13.53 4.18
N CYS A 20 25.50 -13.23 4.92
CA CYS A 20 25.59 -12.75 6.30
C CYS A 20 25.79 -13.89 7.31
N ARG A 21 25.52 -15.14 6.90
CA ARG A 21 25.57 -16.37 7.71
C ARG A 21 24.71 -16.34 8.98
N LYS A 22 23.63 -15.56 8.97
CA LYS A 22 22.70 -15.39 10.09
C LYS A 22 21.27 -15.18 9.57
N LEU A 23 20.28 -15.34 10.45
CA LEU A 23 18.91 -14.88 10.18
C LEU A 23 18.94 -13.36 10.03
N GLN A 24 18.41 -12.88 8.92
CA GLN A 24 18.34 -11.45 8.61
C GLN A 24 16.90 -11.06 8.29
N PRO A 25 16.51 -9.83 8.70
CA PRO A 25 15.22 -9.31 8.31
C PRO A 25 15.21 -9.07 6.79
N VAL A 26 14.13 -9.49 6.16
CA VAL A 26 13.93 -9.37 4.71
C VAL A 26 12.87 -8.34 4.37
N ARG A 27 13.03 -7.72 3.20
CA ARG A 27 12.00 -6.87 2.59
C ARG A 27 11.50 -7.56 1.34
N GLU A 28 10.18 -7.58 1.18
CA GLU A 28 9.54 -8.05 -0.04
C GLU A 28 9.59 -6.94 -1.09
N ARG A 29 10.03 -7.26 -2.31
CA ARG A 29 10.03 -6.35 -3.45
C ARG A 29 9.34 -7.01 -4.63
N LEU A 30 8.34 -6.33 -5.18
CA LEU A 30 7.67 -6.77 -6.40
C LEU A 30 8.66 -6.83 -7.56
N LEU A 31 8.84 -8.02 -8.13
CA LEU A 31 9.66 -8.29 -9.31
C LEU A 31 8.84 -8.11 -10.58
N LEU A 32 7.68 -8.76 -10.64
CA LEU A 32 6.89 -8.86 -11.87
C LEU A 32 5.39 -8.91 -11.54
N VAL A 33 4.60 -8.20 -12.34
CA VAL A 33 3.15 -8.30 -12.33
C VAL A 33 2.72 -9.10 -13.55
N LEU A 34 2.14 -10.28 -13.33
CA LEU A 34 1.51 -11.07 -14.37
C LEU A 34 -0.01 -10.93 -14.26
N PRO A 35 -0.77 -11.18 -15.34
CA PRO A 35 -2.23 -11.09 -15.32
C PRO A 35 -2.93 -12.01 -14.30
N HIS A 36 -2.26 -13.07 -13.85
CA HIS A 36 -2.81 -14.07 -12.92
C HIS A 36 -2.09 -14.10 -11.56
N ALA A 37 -0.88 -13.52 -11.48
CA ALA A 37 -0.04 -13.64 -10.30
C ALA A 37 0.95 -12.49 -10.21
N GLU A 38 1.32 -12.14 -8.98
CA GLU A 38 2.37 -11.19 -8.68
C GLU A 38 3.56 -11.94 -8.10
N LEU A 39 4.73 -11.73 -8.68
CA LEU A 39 5.98 -12.32 -8.23
C LEU A 39 6.76 -11.32 -7.39
N TYR A 40 7.11 -11.73 -6.18
CA TYR A 40 7.85 -10.95 -5.22
C TYR A 40 9.20 -11.63 -4.89
N ASP A 41 10.23 -10.83 -4.67
CA ASP A 41 11.55 -11.25 -4.20
C ASP A 41 11.72 -10.88 -2.72
N TYR A 42 12.26 -11.80 -1.92
CA TYR A 42 12.71 -11.51 -0.58
C TYR A 42 14.17 -11.10 -0.60
N ARG A 43 14.43 -9.83 -0.29
CA ARG A 43 15.80 -9.30 -0.27
C ARG A 43 16.25 -9.05 1.15
N CYS A 44 17.45 -9.51 1.47
CA CYS A 44 18.10 -9.19 2.74
C CYS A 44 18.28 -7.67 2.86
N THR A 45 17.89 -7.10 3.99
CA THR A 45 18.04 -5.66 4.25
C THR A 45 19.49 -5.22 4.36
N THR A 46 20.39 -6.10 4.79
CA THR A 46 21.80 -5.80 5.03
C THR A 46 22.65 -5.96 3.77
N CYS A 47 22.54 -7.09 3.08
CA CYS A 47 23.39 -7.38 1.91
C CYS A 47 22.68 -7.22 0.56
N GLY A 48 21.35 -7.09 0.54
CA GLY A 48 20.58 -6.96 -0.70
C GLY A 48 20.46 -8.24 -1.53
N LEU A 49 20.94 -9.39 -1.04
CA LEU A 49 20.85 -10.68 -1.71
C LEU A 49 19.39 -11.15 -1.77
N SER A 50 18.99 -11.69 -2.92
CA SER A 50 17.72 -12.39 -3.12
C SER A 50 17.78 -13.74 -2.41
N LEU A 51 16.94 -13.90 -1.37
CA LEU A 51 16.89 -15.10 -0.53
C LEU A 51 15.80 -16.08 -0.94
N GLY A 52 14.84 -15.64 -1.76
CA GLY A 52 13.78 -16.49 -2.29
C GLY A 52 12.67 -15.66 -2.93
N SER A 53 11.75 -16.34 -3.61
CA SER A 53 10.62 -15.71 -4.30
C SER A 53 9.28 -16.18 -3.74
N ARG A 54 8.28 -15.29 -3.77
CA ARG A 54 6.89 -15.58 -3.43
C ARG A 54 5.99 -15.22 -4.60
N GLU A 55 5.06 -16.11 -4.92
CA GLU A 55 4.01 -15.85 -5.89
C GLU A 55 2.67 -15.65 -5.17
N VAL A 56 2.00 -14.54 -5.45
CA VAL A 56 0.66 -14.24 -4.95
C VAL A 56 -0.30 -14.32 -6.13
N LYS A 57 -1.27 -15.24 -6.09
CA LYS A 57 -2.33 -15.29 -7.10
C LYS A 57 -3.24 -14.08 -6.89
N ALA A 58 -3.17 -13.12 -7.80
CA ALA A 58 -4.12 -12.03 -7.83
C ALA A 58 -5.45 -12.58 -8.36
N PRO A 59 -6.61 -12.16 -7.79
CA PRO A 59 -7.87 -12.40 -8.45
C PRO A 59 -7.81 -11.72 -9.81
N VAL A 60 -8.20 -12.43 -10.87
CA VAL A 60 -8.14 -11.92 -12.24
C VAL A 60 -8.88 -10.58 -12.24
N GLN A 61 -8.14 -9.49 -12.46
CA GLN A 61 -8.76 -8.19 -12.65
C GLN A 61 -9.36 -8.23 -14.04
N THR A 62 -10.66 -8.52 -14.12
CA THR A 62 -11.40 -8.40 -15.36
C THR A 62 -11.31 -6.93 -15.77
N LEU A 63 -10.41 -6.63 -16.71
CA LEU A 63 -10.30 -5.32 -17.34
C LEU A 63 -11.59 -5.13 -18.14
N VAL A 64 -12.61 -4.59 -17.47
CA VAL A 64 -13.81 -4.10 -18.15
C VAL A 64 -13.38 -2.90 -18.99
N PRO A 65 -13.55 -2.95 -20.32
CA PRO A 65 -13.22 -1.81 -21.15
C PRO A 65 -14.06 -0.61 -20.71
N SER A 66 -13.45 0.57 -20.66
CA SER A 66 -14.06 1.84 -20.23
C SER A 66 -15.30 2.24 -21.05
N SER A 67 -15.56 1.54 -22.17
CA SER A 67 -16.74 1.68 -23.01
C SER A 67 -18.02 1.08 -22.41
N SER A 68 -17.93 0.23 -21.39
CA SER A 68 -19.10 -0.36 -20.73
C SER A 68 -19.56 0.41 -19.49
N LEU A 69 -18.86 1.48 -19.08
CA LEU A 69 -19.38 2.36 -18.05
C LEU A 69 -20.62 3.10 -18.60
N PRO A 70 -21.75 3.11 -17.86
CA PRO A 70 -22.88 3.95 -18.19
C PRO A 70 -22.38 5.39 -18.32
N ARG A 71 -22.64 6.04 -19.47
CA ARG A 71 -22.38 7.48 -19.61
C ARG A 71 -23.07 8.19 -18.44
N PRO A 72 -22.36 9.00 -17.64
CA PRO A 72 -23.03 9.81 -16.64
C PRO A 72 -24.12 10.62 -17.34
N PRO A 73 -25.32 10.77 -16.74
CA PRO A 73 -26.36 11.58 -17.34
C PRO A 73 -25.77 12.96 -17.64
N ALA A 74 -25.93 13.43 -18.88
CA ALA A 74 -25.49 14.75 -19.29
C ALA A 74 -26.14 15.74 -18.33
N CYS A 75 -25.33 16.30 -17.42
CA CYS A 75 -25.76 17.32 -16.47
C CYS A 75 -26.15 18.56 -17.27
N SER A 76 -27.40 18.57 -17.71
CA SER A 76 -27.98 19.60 -18.54
C SER A 76 -28.98 20.32 -17.66
N ALA A 77 -28.58 21.54 -17.30
CA ALA A 77 -29.26 22.50 -16.45
C ALA A 77 -29.04 22.24 -14.95
N ILE A 78 -28.67 23.22 -14.12
CA ILE A 78 -29.05 24.65 -14.15
C ILE A 78 -27.89 25.51 -13.59
N ARG A 79 -27.67 26.67 -14.24
CA ARG A 79 -27.02 27.92 -13.78
C ARG A 79 -27.03 28.10 -12.24
N GLN A 80 -26.05 28.60 -11.49
CA GLN A 80 -24.94 29.53 -11.69
C GLN A 80 -23.97 29.39 -10.47
N PRO A 81 -22.79 30.03 -10.49
CA PRO A 81 -21.67 29.84 -9.57
C PRO A 81 -21.74 30.75 -8.34
N THR A 82 -21.48 30.19 -7.16
CA THR A 82 -21.03 30.79 -5.88
C THR A 82 -21.55 29.81 -4.82
N ASP A 83 -20.75 28.87 -4.34
CA ASP A 83 -19.82 29.17 -3.28
C ASP A 83 -18.62 28.23 -3.41
N CYS A 84 -17.50 28.76 -3.89
CA CYS A 84 -16.20 28.17 -3.60
C CYS A 84 -15.99 28.36 -2.09
N GLY A 85 -16.67 27.52 -1.32
CA GLY A 85 -16.62 27.40 0.13
C GLY A 85 -15.22 26.99 0.52
N ARG A 86 -14.38 28.01 0.60
CA ARG A 86 -13.03 28.01 1.11
C ARG A 86 -13.10 27.53 2.56
N ALA A 87 -12.95 26.24 2.77
CA ALA A 87 -12.72 25.69 4.10
C ALA A 87 -11.40 26.28 4.61
N ALA A 88 -11.53 27.23 5.54
CA ALA A 88 -10.41 27.84 6.24
C ALA A 88 -9.57 26.75 6.94
N PRO A 89 -8.23 26.81 6.90
CA PRO A 89 -7.41 25.90 7.69
C PRO A 89 -7.61 26.20 9.19
N PRO A 90 -7.73 25.18 10.07
CA PRO A 90 -7.75 25.43 11.50
C PRO A 90 -6.41 26.04 11.93
N ALA A 91 -6.51 27.18 12.60
CA ALA A 91 -5.40 27.93 13.16
C ALA A 91 -4.57 27.05 14.12
N LYS A 92 -3.26 26.97 13.89
CA LYS A 92 -2.33 26.46 14.90
C LYS A 92 -2.32 27.41 16.09
N PRO A 93 -2.54 26.97 17.34
CA PRO A 93 -2.26 27.80 18.49
C PRO A 93 -0.75 28.04 18.58
N ARG A 94 -0.39 29.31 18.44
CA ARG A 94 0.94 29.85 18.74
C ARG A 94 1.23 29.63 20.23
N GLY A 95 2.31 28.89 20.50
CA GLY A 95 3.20 29.10 21.63
C GLY A 95 2.64 28.82 23.03
N ALA A 96 2.96 27.64 23.58
CA ALA A 96 3.18 27.49 25.02
C ALA A 96 4.61 26.99 25.24
N ARG A 97 5.49 27.95 25.45
CA ARG A 97 6.86 27.80 25.91
C ARG A 97 6.82 27.59 27.43
N ARG A 98 7.19 26.39 27.90
CA ARG A 98 7.69 26.10 29.27
C ARG A 98 8.56 24.85 29.12
N VAL A 99 9.88 24.88 29.01
CA VAL A 99 10.93 25.36 29.92
C VAL A 99 10.78 24.81 31.34
N THR A 100 11.81 24.02 31.68
CA THR A 100 12.42 23.63 32.97
C THR A 100 11.90 22.46 33.81
N ALA A 101 12.87 21.56 34.02
CA ALA A 101 13.34 20.95 35.28
C ALA A 101 12.45 19.88 35.91
N TYR A 102 12.85 18.61 35.84
CA TYR A 102 13.69 17.91 36.82
C TYR A 102 14.42 16.75 36.13
#